data_AF-A0A8X7X9A6-F1
#
_entry.id   AF-A0A8X7X9A6-F1
#
_cell.length_a   1.000
_cell.length_b   1.000
_cell.length_c   1.000
_cell.angle_alpha   90.00
_cell.angle_beta   90.00
_cell.angle_gamma   90.00
#
_symmetry.space_group_name_H-M   'P 1'
#
loop_
_entity.id
_entity.type
_entity.pdbx_description
1 polymer ?
#
loop_
_entity_poly.entity_id
_entity_poly.type
_entity_poly.pdbx_seq_one_letter_code
_entity_poly.pdbx_strand_id
1 'polypeptide(L)'
;MVQKIMFDCARGTQYQRFAFVFLFKFRELNLLDTETEPQMSLTRLIVRHYKYLNDPKLREILKKPESLLFIFDGLDEYKHKLDFTQEKLCSNPDDFFPVHILVTSLFRRTLLKGCTVLITTRPTALETLDMKRVDRFAEILGFFPEQRLMYFKKFFGDADQGSEAFQYVEENAILYTMCFNPSYCWIICSVLKSHFMTPEEERGAAPKLSLSSL
;
A
#
# COMPACT_ATOMS: atom_id res chain seq x y z
N MET A 1 -4.49 0.61 2.08
CA MET A 1 -5.05 0.96 0.75
C MET A 1 -4.72 -0.07 -0.31
N VAL A 2 -3.45 -0.34 -0.61
CA VAL A 2 -3.02 -1.27 -1.68
C VAL A 2 -3.69 -2.65 -1.59
N GLN A 3 -3.74 -3.24 -0.39
CA GLN A 3 -4.44 -4.52 -0.18
C GLN A 3 -5.93 -4.48 -0.56
N LYS A 4 -6.61 -3.34 -0.37
CA LYS A 4 -8.01 -3.15 -0.76
C LYS A 4 -8.15 -3.08 -2.28
N ILE A 5 -7.22 -2.40 -2.98
CA ILE A 5 -7.17 -2.38 -4.44
C ILE A 5 -7.03 -3.80 -4.99
N MET A 6 -6.09 -4.58 -4.43
CA MET A 6 -5.89 -5.99 -4.81
C MET A 6 -7.16 -6.81 -4.59
N PHE A 7 -7.78 -6.67 -3.42
CA PHE A 7 -9.00 -7.40 -3.07
C PHE A 7 -10.17 -7.06 -4.00
N ASP A 8 -10.41 -5.78 -4.28
CA ASP A 8 -11.52 -5.35 -5.13
C ASP A 8 -11.30 -5.73 -6.59
N CYS A 9 -10.05 -5.66 -7.07
CA CYS A 9 -9.69 -6.13 -8.40
C CYS A 9 -9.94 -7.64 -8.53
N ALA A 10 -9.49 -8.43 -7.55
CA ALA A 10 -9.67 -9.89 -7.55
C ALA A 10 -11.16 -10.31 -7.49
N ARG A 11 -12.02 -9.50 -6.84
CA ARG A 11 -13.47 -9.72 -6.82
C ARG A 11 -14.21 -9.14 -8.01
N GLY A 12 -13.54 -8.37 -8.86
CA GLY A 12 -14.17 -7.65 -9.97
C GLY A 12 -15.16 -6.57 -9.52
N THR A 13 -15.07 -6.08 -8.28
CA THR A 13 -15.96 -5.02 -7.76
C THR A 13 -15.50 -3.64 -8.18
N GLN A 14 -14.19 -3.45 -8.38
CA GLN A 14 -13.56 -2.24 -8.89
C GLN A 14 -12.39 -2.61 -9.80
N TYR A 15 -11.90 -1.64 -10.58
CA TYR A 15 -10.68 -1.78 -11.39
C TYR A 15 -10.75 -2.86 -12.50
N GLN A 16 -11.95 -3.20 -13.01
CA GLN A 16 -12.12 -4.30 -13.98
C GLN A 16 -11.39 -4.10 -15.32
N ARG A 17 -10.90 -2.88 -15.60
CA ARG A 17 -10.04 -2.63 -16.77
C ARG A 17 -8.70 -3.37 -16.71
N PHE A 18 -8.26 -3.77 -15.52
CA PHE A 18 -7.00 -4.49 -15.35
C PHE A 18 -7.26 -5.99 -15.27
N ALA A 19 -6.66 -6.74 -16.18
CA ALA A 19 -6.68 -8.19 -16.15
C ALA A 19 -5.67 -8.75 -15.12
N PHE A 20 -4.56 -8.02 -14.90
CA PHE A 20 -3.52 -8.41 -13.96
C PHE A 20 -3.02 -7.22 -13.14
N VAL A 21 -2.79 -7.47 -11.86
CA VAL A 21 -2.18 -6.50 -10.93
C VAL A 21 -0.94 -7.13 -10.32
N PHE A 22 0.22 -6.52 -10.57
CA PHE A 22 1.50 -6.91 -9.99
C PHE A 22 1.85 -5.95 -8.85
N LEU A 23 1.81 -6.44 -7.62
CA LEU A 23 2.28 -5.74 -6.44
C LEU A 23 3.74 -6.11 -6.13
N PHE A 24 4.57 -5.09 -5.95
CA PHE A 24 5.94 -5.19 -5.44
C PHE A 24 6.12 -4.21 -4.29
N LYS A 25 6.68 -4.65 -3.17
CA LYS A 25 7.06 -3.74 -2.08
C LYS A 25 8.52 -3.36 -2.23
N PHE A 26 8.84 -2.07 -2.17
CA PHE A 26 10.24 -1.63 -2.30
C PHE A 26 11.16 -2.23 -1.24
N ARG A 27 10.66 -2.44 -0.01
CA ARG A 27 11.39 -3.17 1.03
C ARG A 27 11.78 -4.59 0.62
N GLU A 28 10.92 -5.29 -0.11
CA GLU A 28 11.20 -6.64 -0.62
C GLU A 28 12.16 -6.56 -1.81
N LEU A 29 12.03 -5.55 -2.67
CA LEU A 29 12.95 -5.31 -3.81
C LEU A 29 14.39 -5.02 -3.35
N ASN A 30 14.59 -4.39 -2.19
CA ASN A 30 15.93 -4.17 -1.62
C ASN A 30 16.71 -5.47 -1.40
N LEU A 31 16.01 -6.60 -1.20
CA LEU A 31 16.59 -7.93 -0.96
C LEU A 31 17.04 -8.64 -2.24
N LEU A 32 16.66 -8.10 -3.41
CA LEU A 32 16.98 -8.69 -4.71
C LEU A 32 18.26 -8.11 -5.31
N ASP A 33 18.66 -6.93 -4.84
CA ASP A 33 19.94 -6.32 -5.16
C ASP A 33 21.02 -6.91 -4.24
N THR A 34 21.49 -8.11 -4.60
CA THR A 34 22.59 -8.83 -3.95
C THR A 34 23.78 -8.95 -4.90
N GLU A 35 24.98 -9.14 -4.35
CA GLU A 35 26.21 -9.35 -5.15
C GLU A 35 26.09 -10.51 -6.15
N THR A 36 25.22 -11.48 -5.88
CA THR A 36 25.02 -12.69 -6.69
C THR A 36 23.99 -12.55 -7.82
N GLU A 37 23.05 -11.60 -7.73
CA GLU A 37 22.05 -11.34 -8.77
C GLU A 37 21.84 -9.83 -8.97
N PRO A 38 22.87 -9.09 -9.41
CA PRO A 38 22.81 -7.62 -9.50
C PRO A 38 21.84 -7.11 -10.57
N GLN A 39 21.41 -7.98 -11.48
CA GLN A 39 20.51 -7.66 -12.59
C GLN A 39 19.54 -8.80 -12.84
N MET A 40 18.31 -8.46 -13.24
CA MET A 40 17.30 -9.41 -13.68
C MET A 40 16.39 -8.77 -14.72
N SER A 41 15.67 -9.60 -15.46
CA SER A 41 14.61 -9.13 -16.35
C SER A 41 13.32 -8.85 -15.58
N LEU A 42 12.41 -8.07 -16.18
CA LEU A 42 11.07 -7.87 -15.61
C LEU A 42 10.30 -9.19 -15.55
N THR A 43 10.44 -10.05 -16.55
CA THR A 43 9.83 -11.38 -16.56
C THR A 43 10.29 -12.21 -15.36
N ARG A 44 11.61 -12.27 -15.11
CA ARG A 44 12.18 -12.97 -13.95
C ARG A 44 11.72 -12.35 -12.62
N LEU A 45 11.66 -11.03 -12.52
CA LEU A 45 11.17 -10.32 -11.33
C LEU A 45 9.73 -10.72 -11.00
N ILE A 46 8.85 -10.77 -12.01
CA ILE A 46 7.45 -11.20 -11.86
C ILE A 46 7.38 -12.66 -11.45
N VAL A 47 8.04 -13.58 -12.15
CA VAL A 47 8.00 -15.02 -11.85
C VAL A 47 8.48 -15.32 -10.42
N ARG A 48 9.48 -14.57 -9.93
CA ARG A 48 10.00 -14.73 -8.56
C ARG A 48 8.94 -14.44 -7.48
N HIS A 49 8.11 -13.42 -7.69
CA HIS A 49 7.03 -13.04 -6.76
C HIS A 49 5.74 -13.83 -7.02
N TYR A 50 5.51 -14.22 -8.28
CA TYR A 50 4.29 -14.85 -8.76
C TYR A 50 4.61 -16.19 -9.39
N LYS A 51 5.11 -17.15 -8.60
CA LYS A 51 5.61 -18.46 -9.06
C LYS A 51 4.64 -19.27 -9.91
N TYR A 52 3.34 -18.99 -9.83
CA TYR A 52 2.29 -19.64 -10.62
C TYR A 52 2.21 -19.12 -12.07
N LEU A 53 2.84 -17.98 -12.37
CA LEU A 53 3.02 -17.48 -13.72
C LEU A 53 4.31 -18.07 -14.27
N ASN A 54 4.20 -19.05 -15.18
CA ASN A 54 5.34 -19.54 -15.93
C ASN A 54 5.63 -18.62 -17.13
N ASP A 55 6.86 -18.69 -17.66
CA ASP A 55 7.33 -17.79 -18.73
C ASP A 55 6.40 -17.69 -19.95
N PRO A 56 5.83 -18.79 -20.50
CA PRO A 56 4.95 -18.70 -21.66
C PRO A 56 3.67 -17.91 -21.37
N LYS A 57 3.00 -18.18 -20.24
CA LYS A 57 1.77 -17.47 -19.86
C LYS A 57 2.05 -16.00 -19.56
N LEU A 58 3.15 -15.73 -18.87
CA LEU A 58 3.55 -14.36 -18.55
C LEU A 58 3.78 -13.54 -19.82
N ARG A 59 4.49 -14.11 -20.81
CA ARG A 59 4.74 -13.42 -22.09
C ARG A 59 3.46 -13.04 -22.81
N GLU A 60 2.44 -13.89 -22.81
CA GLU A 60 1.13 -13.55 -23.40
C GLU A 60 0.41 -12.44 -22.62
N ILE A 61 0.49 -12.45 -21.29
CA ILE A 61 -0.07 -11.38 -20.44
C ILE A 61 0.59 -10.04 -20.75
N LEU A 62 1.92 -10.02 -20.88
CA LEU A 62 2.69 -8.80 -21.13
C LEU A 62 2.45 -8.17 -22.51
N LYS A 63 1.85 -8.89 -23.48
CA LYS A 63 1.47 -8.35 -24.79
C LYS A 63 0.30 -7.36 -24.74
N LYS A 64 -0.45 -7.28 -23.62
CA LYS A 64 -1.60 -6.37 -23.44
C LYS A 64 -1.33 -5.37 -22.31
N PRO A 65 -0.33 -4.48 -22.45
CA PRO A 65 0.13 -3.61 -21.36
C PRO A 65 -0.97 -2.74 -20.78
N GLU A 66 -1.94 -2.28 -21.59
CA GLU A 66 -3.09 -1.47 -21.16
C GLU A 66 -3.99 -2.13 -20.11
N SER A 67 -3.93 -3.47 -20.02
CA SER A 67 -4.67 -4.27 -19.03
C SER A 67 -3.85 -4.58 -17.77
N LEU A 68 -2.64 -4.01 -17.64
CA LEU A 68 -1.73 -4.27 -16.52
C LEU A 68 -1.64 -3.08 -15.57
N LEU A 69 -1.71 -3.39 -14.28
CA LEU A 69 -1.39 -2.46 -13.19
C LEU A 69 -0.16 -2.95 -12.42
N PHE A 70 0.88 -2.14 -12.39
CA PHE A 70 2.04 -2.34 -11.53
C PHE A 70 1.92 -1.44 -10.30
N ILE A 71 1.88 -2.02 -9.12
CA ILE A 71 1.88 -1.31 -7.84
C ILE A 71 3.26 -1.47 -7.20
N PHE A 72 3.94 -0.36 -6.97
CA PHE A 72 5.16 -0.31 -6.17
C PHE A 72 4.87 0.38 -4.84
N ASP A 73 4.86 -0.41 -3.76
CA ASP A 73 4.43 0.04 -2.43
C ASP A 73 5.64 0.42 -1.57
N GLY A 74 5.62 1.63 -1.00
CA GLY A 74 6.58 2.11 0.01
C GLY A 74 7.91 2.63 -0.56
N LEU A 75 7.89 3.57 -1.51
CA LEU A 75 9.13 4.12 -2.12
C LEU A 75 10.11 4.70 -1.09
N ASP A 76 9.61 5.26 0.00
CA ASP A 76 10.42 5.78 1.11
C ASP A 76 11.24 4.70 1.84
N GLU A 77 10.92 3.42 1.64
CA GLU A 77 11.70 2.29 2.15
C GLU A 77 12.75 1.78 1.14
N TYR A 78 12.83 2.38 -0.06
CA TYR A 78 13.76 1.92 -1.09
C TYR A 78 15.18 2.44 -0.88
N LYS A 79 16.18 1.55 -0.95
CA LYS A 79 17.59 1.92 -0.70
C LYS A 79 18.26 2.63 -1.89
N HIS A 80 17.69 2.52 -3.09
CA HIS A 80 18.24 3.11 -4.30
C HIS A 80 17.47 4.35 -4.73
N LYS A 81 18.21 5.34 -5.24
CA LYS A 81 17.60 6.46 -5.95
C LYS A 81 17.08 5.98 -7.30
N LEU A 82 15.86 6.40 -7.64
CA LEU A 82 15.29 6.17 -8.97
C LEU A 82 15.96 7.12 -9.97
N ASP A 83 16.61 6.55 -10.99
CA ASP A 83 17.23 7.29 -12.09
C ASP A 83 16.34 7.27 -13.33
N PHE A 84 15.90 8.46 -13.74
CA PHE A 84 14.99 8.68 -14.87
C PHE A 84 15.70 9.19 -16.14
N THR A 85 17.04 9.11 -16.16
CA THR A 85 17.88 9.43 -17.33
C THR A 85 17.54 8.51 -18.50
N GLN A 86 17.12 9.07 -19.63
CA GLN A 86 16.48 8.34 -20.72
C GLN A 86 17.37 7.24 -21.32
N GLU A 87 18.67 7.49 -21.42
CA GLU A 87 19.69 6.60 -22.00
C GLU A 87 19.93 5.34 -21.16
N LYS A 88 19.50 5.33 -19.90
CA LYS A 88 19.63 4.19 -18.98
C LYS A 88 18.41 3.29 -18.96
N LEU A 89 17.29 3.73 -19.54
CA LEU A 89 16.02 3.03 -19.46
C LEU A 89 15.98 1.86 -20.45
N CYS A 90 15.33 0.79 -20.03
CA CYS A 90 15.10 -0.39 -20.85
C CYS A 90 13.73 -0.34 -21.53
N SER A 91 13.56 -1.15 -22.59
CA SER A 91 12.33 -1.22 -23.36
C SER A 91 11.82 -2.65 -23.59
N ASN A 92 12.68 -3.66 -23.47
CA ASN A 92 12.33 -5.06 -23.59
C ASN A 92 12.21 -5.72 -22.18
N PRO A 93 11.09 -6.38 -21.85
CA PRO A 93 10.88 -7.01 -20.55
C PRO A 93 11.81 -8.20 -20.25
N ASP A 94 12.50 -8.72 -21.24
CA ASP A 94 13.46 -9.83 -21.10
C ASP A 94 14.92 -9.40 -20.94
N ASP A 95 15.23 -8.11 -21.15
CA ASP A 95 16.59 -7.62 -20.97
C ASP A 95 16.94 -7.57 -19.47
N PHE A 96 18.20 -7.84 -19.14
CA PHE A 96 18.68 -7.87 -17.76
C PHE A 96 19.16 -6.50 -17.33
N PHE A 97 18.51 -5.95 -16.31
CA PHE A 97 18.85 -4.64 -15.74
C PHE A 97 18.76 -4.67 -14.20
N PRO A 98 19.41 -3.73 -13.51
CA PRO A 98 19.17 -3.52 -12.09
C PRO A 98 17.67 -3.24 -11.83
N VAL A 99 17.14 -3.71 -10.70
CA VAL A 99 15.71 -3.59 -10.38
C VAL A 99 15.23 -2.14 -10.42
N HIS A 100 16.02 -1.19 -9.92
CA HIS A 100 15.66 0.23 -9.95
C HIS A 100 15.46 0.76 -11.39
N ILE A 101 16.23 0.26 -12.36
CA ILE A 101 16.06 0.61 -13.78
C ILE A 101 14.78 0.01 -14.35
N LEU A 102 14.41 -1.22 -13.97
CA LEU A 102 13.11 -1.80 -14.38
C LEU A 102 11.94 -0.95 -13.87
N VAL A 103 12.00 -0.52 -12.60
CA VAL A 103 11.00 0.35 -11.98
C VAL A 103 10.91 1.70 -12.70
N THR A 104 12.05 2.36 -12.94
CA THR A 104 12.03 3.65 -13.65
C THR A 104 11.62 3.53 -15.10
N SER A 105 11.93 2.42 -15.77
CA SER A 105 11.52 2.16 -17.16
C SER A 105 10.00 1.95 -17.29
N LEU A 106 9.37 1.26 -16.32
CA LEU A 106 7.92 1.15 -16.22
C LEU A 106 7.28 2.51 -15.93
N PHE A 107 7.81 3.24 -14.94
CA PHE A 107 7.32 4.57 -14.58
C PHE A 107 7.40 5.56 -15.77
N ARG A 108 8.50 5.52 -16.52
CA ARG A 108 8.72 6.35 -17.72
C ARG A 108 8.04 5.82 -18.98
N ARG A 109 7.38 4.66 -18.89
CA ARG A 109 6.68 3.98 -19.99
C ARG A 109 7.58 3.67 -21.19
N THR A 110 8.88 3.53 -20.97
CA THR A 110 9.81 2.97 -21.97
C THR A 110 9.66 1.46 -22.04
N LEU A 111 9.34 0.83 -20.89
CA LEU A 111 9.00 -0.57 -20.76
C LEU A 111 7.48 -0.74 -20.63
N LEU A 112 6.90 -1.71 -21.36
CA LEU A 112 5.46 -2.00 -21.37
C LEU A 112 4.58 -0.76 -21.57
N LYS A 113 4.86 0.01 -22.63
CA LYS A 113 4.14 1.23 -22.97
C LYS A 113 2.62 0.98 -23.02
N GLY A 114 1.88 1.67 -22.14
CA GLY A 114 0.42 1.52 -21.99
C GLY A 114 0.00 0.99 -20.63
N CYS A 115 0.90 0.36 -19.87
CA CYS A 115 0.59 -0.09 -18.51
C CYS A 115 0.36 1.09 -17.56
N THR A 116 -0.37 0.81 -16.47
CA THR A 116 -0.54 1.74 -15.37
C THR A 116 0.47 1.42 -14.27
N VAL A 117 1.13 2.44 -13.75
CA VAL A 117 2.01 2.32 -12.58
C VAL A 117 1.42 3.14 -11.43
N LEU A 118 1.29 2.52 -10.26
CA LEU A 118 0.90 3.15 -9.01
C LEU A 118 2.07 3.05 -8.03
N ILE A 119 2.57 4.18 -7.56
CA ILE A 119 3.62 4.23 -6.54
C ILE A 119 3.01 4.81 -5.27
N THR A 120 3.22 4.15 -4.12
CA THR A 120 2.94 4.75 -2.81
C THR A 120 4.24 5.22 -2.17
N THR A 121 4.18 6.33 -1.46
CA THR A 121 5.35 6.91 -0.80
C THR A 121 4.91 7.83 0.33
N ARG A 122 5.72 7.92 1.39
CA ARG A 122 5.63 9.04 2.33
C ARG A 122 6.06 10.35 1.64
N PRO A 123 5.50 11.51 2.04
CA PRO A 123 5.87 12.80 1.47
C PRO A 123 7.39 13.08 1.48
N THR A 124 8.11 12.54 2.47
CA THR A 124 9.56 12.68 2.64
C THR A 124 10.39 12.10 1.50
N ALA A 125 9.86 11.14 0.71
CA ALA A 125 10.58 10.56 -0.42
C ALA A 125 10.03 11.01 -1.78
N LEU A 126 9.08 11.94 -1.80
CA LEU A 126 8.45 12.43 -3.03
C LEU A 126 9.45 13.14 -3.96
N GLU A 127 10.46 13.81 -3.38
CA GLU A 127 11.53 14.50 -4.12
C GLU A 127 12.37 13.55 -5.00
N THR A 128 12.33 12.25 -4.73
CA THR A 128 13.03 11.23 -5.53
C THR A 128 12.30 10.90 -6.85
N LEU A 129 11.05 11.33 -7.00
CA LEU A 129 10.24 11.09 -8.21
C LEU A 129 10.27 12.27 -9.18
N ASP A 130 10.27 11.97 -10.48
CA ASP A 130 10.03 12.95 -11.52
C ASP A 130 8.53 13.29 -11.61
N MET A 131 8.08 14.22 -10.76
CA MET A 131 6.67 14.63 -10.66
C MET A 131 6.09 15.17 -11.96
N LYS A 132 6.93 15.65 -12.91
CA LYS A 132 6.46 16.11 -14.23
C LYS A 132 5.90 14.98 -15.09
N ARG A 133 6.20 13.72 -14.74
CA ARG A 133 5.74 12.51 -15.46
C ARG A 133 4.61 11.78 -14.74
N VAL A 134 4.16 12.30 -13.61
CA VAL A 134 3.04 11.74 -12.85
C VAL A 134 1.73 12.27 -13.43
N ASP A 135 0.88 11.38 -13.96
CA ASP A 135 -0.41 11.82 -14.52
C ASP A 135 -1.42 12.21 -13.44
N ARG A 136 -1.34 11.56 -12.28
CA ARG A 136 -2.26 11.77 -11.15
C ARG A 136 -1.54 11.58 -9.83
N PHE A 137 -1.81 12.50 -8.91
CA PHE A 137 -1.34 12.45 -7.53
C PHE A 137 -2.54 12.52 -6.58
N ALA A 138 -2.48 11.75 -5.50
CA ALA A 138 -3.49 11.77 -4.45
C ALA A 138 -2.80 11.69 -3.09
N GLU A 139 -3.22 12.56 -2.18
CA GLU A 139 -2.76 12.57 -0.81
C GLU A 139 -3.77 11.82 0.09
N ILE A 140 -3.26 10.95 0.96
CA ILE A 140 -4.06 10.21 1.92
C ILE A 140 -3.96 10.93 3.26
N LEU A 141 -4.99 11.69 3.60
CA LEU A 141 -4.99 12.56 4.77
C LEU A 141 -5.18 11.76 6.08
N GLY A 142 -6.20 10.90 6.15
CA GLY A 142 -6.56 10.17 7.37
C GLY A 142 -8.07 10.00 7.49
N PHE A 143 -8.58 9.82 8.72
CA PHE A 143 -10.01 9.75 9.00
C PHE A 143 -10.60 11.10 9.42
N PHE A 144 -11.62 11.50 8.67
CA PHE A 144 -12.56 12.55 9.05
C PHE A 144 -13.44 12.09 10.24
N PRO A 145 -14.04 13.02 11.02
CA PRO A 145 -14.80 12.67 12.22
C PRO A 145 -15.82 11.54 12.01
N GLU A 146 -16.59 11.57 10.93
CA GLU A 146 -17.60 10.56 10.61
C GLU A 146 -16.96 9.19 10.34
N GLN A 147 -15.78 9.18 9.71
CA GLN A 147 -15.02 7.96 9.43
C GLN A 147 -14.42 7.35 10.68
N ARG A 148 -14.07 8.16 11.70
CA ARG A 148 -13.61 7.65 13.00
C ARG A 148 -14.73 6.87 13.68
N LEU A 149 -15.93 7.45 13.77
CA LEU A 149 -17.09 6.76 14.34
C LEU A 149 -17.43 5.47 13.56
N MET A 150 -17.43 5.53 12.22
CA MET A 150 -17.66 4.34 11.39
C MET A 150 -16.61 3.26 11.63
N TYR A 151 -15.34 3.64 11.82
CA TYR A 151 -14.27 2.71 12.14
C TYR A 151 -14.53 2.00 13.47
N PHE A 152 -14.84 2.75 14.53
CA PHE A 152 -15.12 2.18 15.85
C PHE A 152 -16.28 1.19 15.79
N LYS A 153 -17.44 1.60 15.25
CA LYS A 153 -18.60 0.71 15.04
C LYS A 153 -18.22 -0.59 14.32
N LYS A 154 -17.42 -0.48 13.25
CA LYS A 154 -16.98 -1.65 12.49
C LYS A 154 -15.98 -2.52 13.24
N PHE A 155 -15.09 -1.94 14.04
CA PHE A 155 -14.08 -2.66 14.79
C PHE A 155 -14.70 -3.53 15.89
N PHE A 156 -15.65 -2.95 16.64
CA PHE A 156 -16.34 -3.66 17.73
C PHE A 156 -17.38 -4.67 17.21
N GLY A 157 -17.91 -4.46 16.00
CA GLY A 157 -18.90 -5.36 15.39
C GLY A 157 -20.33 -5.16 15.93
N ASP A 158 -20.45 -4.58 17.11
CA ASP A 158 -21.68 -4.02 17.67
C ASP A 158 -21.66 -2.49 17.58
N ALA A 159 -22.73 -1.90 17.05
CA ALA A 159 -22.81 -0.48 16.77
C ALA A 159 -22.93 0.38 18.04
N ASP A 160 -23.54 -0.15 19.09
CA ASP A 160 -23.74 0.56 20.35
C ASP A 160 -22.45 0.53 21.18
N GLN A 161 -21.82 -0.65 21.32
CA GLN A 161 -20.49 -0.77 21.95
C GLN A 161 -19.44 0.10 21.25
N GLY A 162 -19.46 0.12 19.90
CA GLY A 162 -18.55 0.96 19.13
C GLY A 162 -18.82 2.46 19.30
N SER A 163 -20.09 2.86 19.47
CA SER A 163 -20.45 4.27 19.74
C SER A 163 -20.01 4.70 21.14
N GLU A 164 -20.19 3.82 22.12
CA GLU A 164 -19.78 4.05 23.51
C GLU A 164 -18.25 4.20 23.62
N ALA A 165 -17.50 3.28 23.02
CA ALA A 165 -16.04 3.35 22.96
C ALA A 165 -15.54 4.61 22.23
N PHE A 166 -16.26 5.05 21.20
CA PHE A 166 -15.94 6.29 20.49
C PHE A 166 -16.18 7.52 21.37
N GLN A 167 -17.30 7.57 22.09
CA GLN A 167 -17.62 8.66 23.02
C GLN A 167 -16.56 8.78 24.13
N TYR A 168 -16.14 7.65 24.70
CA TYR A 168 -15.05 7.62 25.68
C TYR A 168 -13.75 8.25 25.14
N VAL A 169 -13.42 7.99 23.87
CA VAL A 169 -12.25 8.57 23.20
C VAL A 169 -12.44 10.05 22.87
N GLU A 170 -13.66 10.45 22.49
CA GLU A 170 -14.02 11.83 22.16
C GLU A 170 -13.92 12.78 23.36
N GLU A 171 -14.21 12.30 24.56
CA GLU A 171 -14.02 13.04 25.81
C GLU A 171 -12.54 13.37 26.10
N ASN A 172 -11.59 12.66 25.47
CA ASN A 172 -10.17 12.93 25.55
C ASN A 172 -9.64 13.53 24.24
N ALA A 173 -9.47 14.86 24.22
CA ALA A 173 -9.04 15.60 23.02
C ALA A 173 -7.74 15.06 22.38
N ILE A 174 -6.80 14.53 23.17
CA ILE A 174 -5.54 13.96 22.65
C ILE A 174 -5.83 12.67 21.89
N LEU A 175 -6.53 11.72 22.51
CA LEU A 175 -6.87 10.44 21.89
C LEU A 175 -7.76 10.64 20.66
N TYR A 176 -8.74 11.54 20.77
CA TYR A 176 -9.60 11.91 19.65
C TYR A 176 -8.82 12.48 18.46
N THR A 177 -7.85 13.36 18.71
CA THR A 177 -7.00 13.93 17.65
C THR A 177 -6.11 12.86 17.01
N MET A 178 -5.57 11.94 17.81
CA MET A 178 -4.76 10.82 17.31
C MET A 178 -5.54 9.91 16.35
N CYS A 179 -6.85 9.71 16.60
CA CYS A 179 -7.74 8.95 15.73
C CYS A 179 -7.92 9.53 14.30
N PHE A 180 -7.33 10.70 13.99
CA PHE A 180 -7.13 11.10 12.60
C PHE A 180 -6.28 10.08 11.82
N ASN A 181 -5.28 9.47 12.45
CA ASN A 181 -4.49 8.40 11.84
C ASN A 181 -5.17 7.05 12.06
N PRO A 182 -5.52 6.30 10.99
CA PRO A 182 -6.18 5.00 11.10
C PRO A 182 -5.43 3.98 11.97
N SER A 183 -4.09 4.04 12.04
CA SER A 183 -3.30 3.15 12.89
C SER A 183 -3.54 3.40 14.37
N TYR A 184 -3.67 4.66 14.80
CA TYR A 184 -3.99 4.98 16.19
C TYR A 184 -5.41 4.53 16.55
N CYS A 185 -6.38 4.66 15.64
CA CYS A 185 -7.72 4.09 15.86
C CYS A 185 -7.64 2.60 16.17
N TRP A 186 -6.86 1.83 15.41
CA TRP A 186 -6.70 0.40 15.64
C TRP A 186 -6.08 0.09 17.01
N ILE A 187 -5.02 0.81 17.39
CA ILE A 187 -4.35 0.62 18.69
C ILE A 187 -5.33 0.94 19.83
N ILE A 188 -5.95 2.12 19.79
CA ILE A 188 -6.90 2.57 20.81
C ILE A 188 -8.07 1.58 20.93
N CYS A 189 -8.71 1.21 19.81
CA CYS A 189 -9.80 0.25 19.83
C CYS A 189 -9.35 -1.12 20.37
N SER A 190 -8.14 -1.56 20.05
CA SER A 190 -7.60 -2.84 20.55
C SER A 190 -7.41 -2.83 22.07
N VAL A 191 -6.94 -1.72 22.64
CA VAL A 191 -6.80 -1.57 24.10
C VAL A 191 -8.17 -1.48 24.78
N LEU A 192 -9.11 -0.76 24.17
CA LEU A 192 -10.45 -0.57 24.72
C LEU A 192 -11.36 -1.81 24.55
N LYS A 193 -10.97 -2.75 23.68
CA LYS A 193 -11.78 -3.91 23.28
C LYS A 193 -12.28 -4.72 24.48
N SER A 194 -11.39 -5.06 25.42
CA SER A 194 -11.77 -5.89 26.57
C SER A 194 -12.79 -5.20 27.47
N HIS A 195 -12.68 -3.88 27.67
CA HIS A 195 -13.60 -3.14 28.52
C HIS A 195 -15.00 -3.03 27.90
N PHE A 196 -15.10 -2.54 26.66
CA PHE A 196 -16.41 -2.28 26.05
C PHE A 196 -17.12 -3.53 25.52
N MET A 197 -16.41 -4.64 25.33
CA MET A 197 -17.04 -5.94 24.99
C MET A 197 -17.51 -6.73 26.23
N THR A 198 -17.16 -6.30 27.44
CA THR A 198 -17.65 -6.91 28.68
C THR A 198 -19.03 -6.34 29.01
N PRO A 199 -20.00 -7.13 29.51
CA PRO A 199 -21.29 -6.62 29.96
C PRO A 199 -21.12 -5.54 31.03
N GLU A 200 -21.93 -4.48 31.01
CA GLU A 200 -21.80 -3.32 31.91
C GLU A 200 -21.74 -3.71 33.40
N GLU A 201 -22.50 -4.73 33.79
CA GLU A 201 -22.58 -5.27 35.15
C GLU A 201 -21.25 -5.84 35.67
N GLU A 202 -20.35 -6.22 34.76
CA GLU A 202 -19.04 -6.82 35.05
C GLU A 202 -17.88 -5.87 34.74
N ARG A 203 -18.15 -4.63 34.27
CA ARG A 203 -17.11 -3.68 33.88
C ARG A 203 -16.43 -3.07 35.10
N GLY A 204 -15.10 -3.24 35.17
CA GLY A 204 -14.24 -2.45 36.04
C GLY A 204 -14.02 -1.02 35.50
N ALA A 205 -13.15 -0.23 36.13
CA ALA A 205 -12.82 1.11 35.63
C ALA A 205 -12.25 1.05 34.20
N ALA A 206 -12.68 1.99 33.34
CA ALA A 206 -12.19 2.08 31.97
C ALA A 206 -10.65 2.23 31.93
N PRO A 207 -9.95 1.60 30.97
CA PRO A 207 -8.51 1.68 30.88
C PRO A 207 -8.04 3.12 30.70
N LYS A 208 -7.20 3.63 31.61
CA LYS A 208 -6.58 4.94 31.43
C LYS A 208 -5.52 4.85 30.34
N LEU A 209 -5.85 5.39 29.17
CA LEU A 209 -4.91 5.53 28.06
C LEU A 209 -4.03 6.76 28.29
N SER A 210 -2.75 6.53 28.57
CA SER A 210 -1.72 7.59 28.59
C SER A 210 -0.80 7.46 27.38
N LEU A 211 -0.15 8.55 26.97
CA LEU A 211 0.84 8.53 25.88
C LEU A 211 2.01 7.56 26.12
N SER A 212 2.25 7.13 27.37
CA SER A 212 3.28 6.15 27.72
C SER A 212 2.85 4.69 27.56
N SER A 213 1.57 4.44 27.22
CA SER A 213 0.99 3.11 27.07
C SER A 213 0.62 2.76 25.61
N LEU A 214 0.96 3.65 24.67
CA LEU A 214 0.81 3.53 23.21
C LEU A 214 2.17 3.57 22.52
#